data_AF-A0A3D2N0M3-F1
#
_entry.id   AF-A0A3D2N0M3-F1
#
_cell.length_a   1.000
_cell.length_b   1.000
_cell.length_c   1.000
_cell.angle_alpha   90.00
_cell.angle_beta   90.00
_cell.angle_gamma   90.00
#
_symmetry.space_group_name_H-M   'P 1'
#
loop_
_entity.id
_entity.type
_entity.pdbx_description
1 polymer ?
#
loop_
_entity_poly.entity_id
_entity_poly.type
_entity_poly.pdbx_seq_one_letter_code
_entity_poly.pdbx_strand_id
1 'polypeptide(L)'
;MAPQRKRQRPDDYFVDWKEREALAESMIPIVGTLARENNVKCYIYGKSLVNLSVLDIMKTHRWVRQVEDNELSEFETIRVLNSMSKLNLGP
;
A
#
# COMPACT_ATOMS: atom_id res chain seq x y z
N MET A 1 12.29 -18.48 -8.90
CA MET A 1 12.01 -17.04 -9.06
C MET A 1 10.59 -16.90 -9.55
N ALA A 2 9.73 -16.16 -8.83
CA ALA A 2 8.46 -15.75 -9.42
C ALA A 2 8.75 -14.91 -10.69
N PRO A 3 7.92 -14.99 -11.73
CA PRO A 3 8.14 -14.19 -12.93
C PRO A 3 8.21 -12.70 -12.58
N GLN A 4 9.21 -12.00 -13.11
CA GLN A 4 9.41 -10.57 -12.88
C GLN A 4 8.19 -9.81 -13.45
N ARG A 5 7.28 -9.37 -12.58
CA ARG A 5 6.13 -8.58 -13.00
C ARG A 5 6.62 -7.18 -13.32
N LYS A 6 6.59 -6.77 -14.59
CA LYS A 6 6.91 -5.39 -14.98
C LYS A 6 5.65 -4.55 -14.96
N ARG A 7 5.67 -3.42 -14.24
CA ARG A 7 4.61 -2.40 -14.31
C ARG A 7 4.44 -1.92 -15.76
N GLN A 8 3.19 -1.89 -16.22
CA GLN A 8 2.82 -1.23 -17.47
C GLN A 8 2.90 0.29 -17.29
N ARG A 9 3.45 0.99 -18.30
CA ARG A 9 3.48 2.45 -18.31
C ARG A 9 2.07 2.96 -18.57
N PRO A 10 1.53 3.87 -17.74
CA PRO A 10 0.25 4.51 -18.03
C PRO A 10 0.32 5.35 -19.30
N ASP A 11 -0.77 5.39 -20.06
CA ASP A 11 -0.93 6.32 -21.18
C ASP A 11 -1.08 7.77 -20.68
N ASP A 12 -1.70 7.95 -19.50
CA ASP A 12 -1.82 9.22 -18.79
C ASP A 12 -1.26 9.09 -17.35
N TYR A 13 -0.10 9.70 -17.11
CA TYR A 13 0.57 9.69 -15.81
C TYR A 13 -0.17 10.51 -14.75
N PHE A 14 -0.90 11.56 -15.12
CA PHE A 14 -1.60 12.40 -14.15
C PHE A 14 -2.84 11.69 -13.63
N VAL A 15 -3.59 11.03 -14.51
CA VAL A 15 -4.74 10.20 -14.12
C VAL A 15 -4.32 9.03 -13.23
N ASP A 16 -3.32 8.25 -13.64
CA ASP A 16 -2.79 7.14 -12.81
C ASP A 16 -2.29 7.63 -11.45
N TRP A 17 -1.61 8.78 -11.42
CA TRP A 17 -1.13 9.36 -10.16
C TRP A 17 -2.28 9.74 -9.23
N LYS A 18 -3.33 10.40 -9.73
CA LYS A 18 -4.51 10.77 -8.92
C LYS A 18 -5.24 9.55 -8.37
N GLU A 19 -5.36 8.49 -9.17
CA GLU A 19 -5.98 7.24 -8.71
C GLU A 19 -5.16 6.61 -7.58
N ARG A 20 -3.84 6.55 -7.71
CA ARG A 20 -2.95 6.03 -6.66
C ARG A 20 -2.95 6.87 -5.41
N GLU A 21 -3.04 8.20 -5.55
CA GLU A 21 -3.20 9.12 -4.43
C GLU A 21 -4.48 8.82 -3.64
N ALA A 22 -5.63 8.69 -4.33
CA ALA A 22 -6.90 8.35 -3.70
C ALA A 22 -6.87 6.97 -3.02
N LEU A 23 -6.19 6.00 -3.62
CA LEU A 23 -5.98 4.69 -2.99
C LEU A 23 -5.14 4.81 -1.71
N ALA A 24 -4.02 5.53 -1.76
CA ALA A 24 -3.17 5.74 -0.60
C ALA A 24 -3.90 6.49 0.53
N GLU A 25 -4.73 7.48 0.19
CA GLU A 25 -5.61 8.17 1.14
C GLU A 25 -6.58 7.20 1.83
N SER A 26 -7.22 6.32 1.07
CA SER A 26 -8.14 5.31 1.60
C SER A 26 -7.46 4.27 2.52
N MET A 27 -6.13 4.08 2.42
CA MET A 27 -5.39 3.17 3.29
C MET A 27 -5.26 3.69 4.72
N ILE A 28 -5.20 5.01 4.92
CA ILE A 28 -4.95 5.63 6.23
C ILE A 28 -5.95 5.16 7.31
N PRO A 29 -7.27 5.27 7.10
CA PRO A 29 -8.23 4.82 8.12
C PRO A 29 -8.13 3.32 8.38
N ILE A 30 -7.94 2.49 7.34
CA ILE A 30 -7.85 1.03 7.48
C ILE A 30 -6.65 0.64 8.33
N VAL A 31 -5.46 1.18 8.01
CA VAL A 31 -4.23 0.92 8.75
C VAL A 31 -4.35 1.45 10.19
N GLY A 32 -4.95 2.62 10.37
CA GLY A 32 -5.19 3.20 11.69
C GLY A 32 -6.08 2.34 12.57
N THR A 33 -7.20 1.82 12.03
CA THR A 33 -8.10 0.91 12.74
C THR A 33 -7.40 -0.40 13.08
N LEU A 34 -6.77 -1.06 12.10
CA LEU A 34 -6.03 -2.31 12.33
C LEU A 34 -5.00 -2.16 13.46
N ALA A 35 -4.26 -1.04 13.49
CA ALA A 35 -3.24 -0.80 14.49
C ALA A 35 -3.81 -0.52 15.89
N ARG A 36 -4.87 0.31 15.99
CA ARG A 36 -5.41 0.77 17.28
C ARG A 36 -6.38 -0.22 17.93
N GLU A 37 -7.21 -0.87 17.13
CA GLU A 37 -8.33 -1.68 17.63
C GLU A 37 -7.96 -3.17 17.67
N ASN A 38 -7.19 -3.64 16.69
CA ASN A 38 -6.84 -5.06 16.55
C ASN A 38 -5.38 -5.36 16.93
N ASN A 39 -4.61 -4.34 17.33
CA ASN A 39 -3.17 -4.44 17.59
C ASN A 39 -2.36 -5.01 16.38
N VAL A 40 -2.85 -4.80 15.15
CA VAL A 40 -2.25 -5.26 13.90
C VAL A 40 -1.48 -4.12 13.23
N LYS A 41 -0.15 -4.20 13.25
CA LYS A 41 0.72 -3.23 12.57
C LYS A 41 1.02 -3.69 11.15
N CYS A 42 0.73 -2.83 10.17
CA CYS A 42 0.98 -3.11 8.76
C CYS A 42 2.35 -2.56 8.32
N TYR A 43 3.13 -3.39 7.62
CA TYR A 43 4.45 -3.02 7.11
C TYR A 43 4.57 -3.36 5.63
N ILE A 44 5.24 -2.49 4.86
CA ILE A 44 5.70 -2.76 3.50
C ILE A 44 7.23 -2.79 3.53
N TYR A 45 7.82 -3.96 3.28
CA TYR A 45 9.28 -4.15 3.26
C TYR A 45 9.98 -3.50 4.47
N GLY A 46 9.47 -3.77 5.67
CA GLY A 46 10.02 -3.24 6.94
C GLY A 46 9.65 -1.79 7.26
N LYS A 47 9.00 -1.05 6.36
CA LYS A 47 8.48 0.30 6.64
C LYS A 47 7.05 0.23 7.17
N SER A 48 6.83 0.78 8.36
CA SER A 48 5.49 0.88 8.97
C SER A 48 4.59 1.77 8.13
N LEU A 49 3.35 1.35 7.90
CA LEU A 49 2.31 2.19 7.29
C LEU A 49 1.53 3.03 8.31
N VAL A 50 1.69 2.75 9.60
CA VAL A 50 0.98 3.47 10.67
C VAL A 50 1.48 4.91 10.75
N ASN A 51 0.55 5.87 10.87
CA ASN A 51 0.83 7.31 11.00
C ASN A 51 1.59 7.93 9.81
N LEU A 52 1.51 7.33 8.62
CA LEU A 52 2.07 7.92 7.41
C LEU A 52 1.09 8.87 6.72
N SER A 53 1.63 9.92 6.08
CA SER A 53 0.87 10.74 5.15
C SER A 53 0.60 10.00 3.83
N VAL A 54 -0.36 10.46 3.04
CA VAL A 54 -0.65 9.92 1.70
C VAL A 54 0.62 9.86 0.84
N LEU A 55 1.37 10.96 0.83
CA LEU A 55 2.63 11.05 0.07
C LEU A 55 3.69 10.06 0.55
N ASP A 56 3.78 9.81 1.87
CA ASP A 56 4.74 8.85 2.42
C ASP A 56 4.34 7.41 2.13
N ILE A 57 3.04 7.11 2.07
CA ILE A 57 2.53 5.82 1.61
C ILE A 57 2.92 5.60 0.14
N MET A 58 2.69 6.58 -0.74
CA MET A 58 3.08 6.48 -2.16
C MET A 58 4.61 6.37 -2.34
N LYS A 59 5.40 7.07 -1.53
CA LYS A 59 6.87 6.93 -1.55
C LYS A 59 7.32 5.56 -1.08
N THR A 60 6.66 4.99 -0.07
CA THR A 60 6.95 3.66 0.45
C THR A 60 6.74 2.59 -0.62
N HIS A 61 5.67 2.69 -1.41
CA HIS A 61 5.41 1.81 -2.55
C HIS A 61 6.49 1.93 -3.64
N ARG A 62 6.85 3.16 -4.01
CA ARG A 62 7.93 3.42 -4.98
C ARG A 62 9.30 2.94 -4.50
N TRP A 63 9.58 2.99 -3.20
CA TRP A 63 10.84 2.54 -2.62
C TRP A 63 11.09 1.03 -2.86
N VAL A 64 10.03 0.21 -2.90
CA VAL A 64 10.13 -1.24 -3.19
C VAL A 64 10.84 -1.52 -4.52
N ARG A 65 10.72 -0.61 -5.51
CA ARG A 65 11.42 -0.73 -6.79
C ARG A 65 12.94 -0.80 -6.66
N GLN A 66 13.50 -0.19 -5.61
CA GLN A 66 14.94 -0.26 -5.35
C GLN A 66 15.38 -1.67 -4.92
N VAL A 67 14.44 -2.51 -4.45
CA VAL A 67 14.70 -3.85 -3.95
C VAL A 67 14.31 -4.92 -4.97
N GLU A 68 13.14 -4.79 -5.62
CA GLU A 68 12.53 -5.83 -6.46
C GLU A 68 12.61 -5.57 -7.99
N ASP A 69 13.29 -4.49 -8.41
CA ASP A 69 13.30 -3.97 -9.79
C ASP A 69 11.90 -3.61 -10.35
N ASN A 70 10.86 -3.70 -9.50
CA ASN A 70 9.50 -3.30 -9.78
C ASN A 70 8.85 -2.66 -8.55
N GLU A 71 7.95 -1.71 -8.75
CA GLU A 71 7.20 -1.11 -7.65
C GLU A 71 6.11 -2.04 -7.13
N LEU A 72 5.80 -1.91 -5.83
CA LEU A 72 4.57 -2.45 -5.28
C LEU A 72 3.43 -1.49 -5.61
N SER A 73 2.33 -1.99 -6.16
CA SER A 73 1.22 -1.15 -6.60
C SER A 73 0.22 -0.88 -5.46
N GLU A 74 -0.21 0.37 -5.29
CA GLU A 74 -1.24 0.75 -4.32
C GLU A 74 -2.55 -0.03 -4.53
N PHE A 75 -2.90 -0.30 -5.80
CA PHE A 75 -4.04 -1.14 -6.18
C PHE A 75 -3.99 -2.57 -5.60
N GLU A 76 -2.80 -3.08 -5.30
CA GLU A 76 -2.61 -4.43 -4.77
C GLU A 76 -2.65 -4.41 -3.25
N THR A 77 -1.90 -3.49 -2.66
CA THR A 77 -1.86 -3.30 -1.21
C THR A 77 -3.25 -3.02 -0.64
N ILE A 78 -4.04 -2.17 -1.30
CA ILE A 78 -5.38 -1.82 -0.81
C ILE A 78 -6.31 -3.05 -0.78
N ARG A 79 -6.16 -3.99 -1.73
CA ARG A 79 -6.95 -5.24 -1.73
C ARG A 79 -6.59 -6.11 -0.53
N VAL A 80 -5.30 -6.22 -0.21
CA VAL A 80 -4.83 -6.95 0.98
C VAL A 80 -5.36 -6.30 2.25
N LEU A 81 -5.25 -4.98 2.38
CA LEU A 81 -5.75 -4.23 3.53
C LEU A 81 -7.28 -4.38 3.71
N ASN A 82 -8.04 -4.31 2.62
CA ASN A 82 -9.49 -4.51 2.63
C ASN A 82 -9.90 -5.95 2.96
N SER A 83 -9.07 -6.94 2.60
CA SER A 83 -9.29 -8.32 3.04
C SER A 83 -8.97 -8.47 4.51
N MET A 84 -7.86 -7.89 4.99
CA MET A 84 -7.48 -7.93 6.41
C MET A 84 -8.52 -7.28 7.31
N SER A 85 -9.10 -6.15 6.91
CA SER A 85 -10.12 -5.45 7.70
C SER A 85 -11.43 -6.23 7.90
N LYS A 86 -11.65 -7.30 7.12
CA LYS A 86 -12.83 -8.18 7.23
C LYS A 86 -12.56 -9.43 8.07
N LEU A 87 -11.32 -9.65 8.47
CA LEU A 87 -10.93 -10.81 9.27
C LEU A 87 -11.03 -10.46 10.76
N ASN A 88 -11.34 -11.46 11.59
CA ASN A 88 -11.24 -11.35 13.04
C ASN A 88 -9.77 -11.47 13.46
N LEU A 89 -9.01 -10.39 13.27
CA LEU A 89 -7.58 -10.32 13.60
C LEU A 89 -7.40 -9.73 15.00
N GLY A 90 -6.48 -10.30 15.77
CA GLY A 90 -6.20 -9.79 17.12
C GLY A 90 -7.39 -9.90 18.08
N PRO A 91 -7.31 -9.28 19.27
CA PRO A 91 -8.35 -9.32 20.29
C PRO A 91 -9.50 -8.35 20.05
#